data_AF-A0A497BYB2-F1
#
_entry.id   AF-A0A497BYB2-F1
#
_cell.length_a   1.000
_cell.length_b   1.000
_cell.length_c   1.000
_cell.angle_alpha   90.00
_cell.angle_beta   90.00
_cell.angle_gamma   90.00
#
_symmetry.space_group_name_H-M   'P 1'
#
loop_
_entity.id
_entity.type
_entity.pdbx_description
1 polymer ?
#
loop_
_entity_poly.entity_id
_entity_poly.type
_entity_poly.pdbx_seq_one_letter_code
_entity_poly.pdbx_strand_id
1 'polypeptide(L)'
;MKRNRKTTLIWITRSCVLLTVAFLIGISDNPLGLLLCYVAATALILAFVYPWRRVKKFLILAGASLIGFPIFVILHNLFYGLGEIARGIIVLEHVLGFLHAAFFIVAVMVCPPGFLIGAVGSVVMYFKDRRKCRSC
;
A
#
# COMPACT_ATOMS: atom_id res chain seq x y z
N MET A 1 -8.54 17.70 21.61
CA MET A 1 -8.67 16.78 20.45
C MET A 1 -8.29 17.37 19.07
N LYS A 2 -7.39 18.37 18.92
CA LYS A 2 -7.12 19.03 17.61
C LYS A 2 -5.68 18.92 17.04
N ARG A 3 -4.70 18.38 17.78
CA ARG A 3 -3.26 18.54 17.46
C ARG A 3 -2.66 17.52 16.46
N ASN A 4 -3.31 16.39 16.18
CA ASN A 4 -2.73 15.32 15.34
C ASN A 4 -3.12 15.35 13.85
N ARG A 5 -4.22 16.05 13.47
CA ARG A 5 -4.70 16.05 12.08
C ARG A 5 -3.78 16.87 11.16
N LYS A 6 -3.20 17.97 11.66
CA LYS A 6 -2.24 18.81 10.94
C LYS A 6 -0.92 18.08 10.67
N THR A 7 -0.43 17.30 11.64
CA THR A 7 0.75 16.46 11.45
C THR A 7 0.50 15.38 10.41
N THR A 8 -0.61 14.64 10.49
CA THR A 8 -0.99 13.69 9.42
C THR A 8 -1.03 14.35 8.04
N LEU A 9 -1.59 15.56 7.94
CA LEU A 9 -1.65 16.32 6.69
C LEU A 9 -0.26 16.68 6.16
N ILE A 10 0.68 17.07 7.03
CA ILE A 10 2.08 17.37 6.65
C ILE A 10 2.79 16.13 6.09
N TRP A 11 2.56 14.95 6.67
CA TRP A 11 3.13 13.69 6.19
C TRP A 11 2.50 13.23 4.86
N ILE A 12 1.19 13.46 4.69
CA ILE A 12 0.48 13.22 3.42
C ILE A 12 1.00 14.17 2.33
N THR A 13 1.12 15.46 2.61
CA THR A 13 1.63 16.46 1.65
C THR A 13 3.05 16.13 1.22
N ARG A 14 3.95 15.78 2.16
CA ARG A 14 5.31 15.34 1.83
C ARG A 14 5.31 14.07 0.97
N SER A 15 4.49 13.08 1.29
CA SER A 15 4.39 11.85 0.48
C SER A 15 3.86 12.14 -0.92
N CYS A 16 2.87 13.03 -1.06
CA CYS A 16 2.31 13.43 -2.34
C CYS A 16 3.35 14.16 -3.21
N VAL A 17 4.17 15.03 -2.61
CA VAL A 17 5.29 15.70 -3.30
C VAL A 17 6.38 14.71 -3.72
N LEU A 18 6.70 13.71 -2.89
CA LEU A 18 7.61 12.64 -3.31
C LEU A 18 7.04 11.80 -4.45
N LEU A 19 5.71 11.58 -4.46
CA LEU A 19 5.01 10.83 -5.52
C LEU A 19 5.04 11.59 -6.86
N THR A 20 4.83 12.91 -6.84
CA THR A 20 4.93 13.74 -8.05
C THR A 20 6.36 13.84 -8.58
N VAL A 21 7.37 13.91 -7.69
CA VAL A 21 8.79 13.88 -8.09
C VAL A 21 9.19 12.52 -8.69
N ALA A 22 8.70 11.41 -8.14
CA ALA A 22 8.96 10.07 -8.68
C ALA A 22 8.34 9.88 -10.06
N PHE A 23 7.14 10.44 -10.30
CA PHE A 23 6.48 10.41 -11.60
C PHE A 23 7.23 11.24 -12.67
N LEU A 24 7.85 12.35 -12.26
CA LEU A 24 8.67 13.22 -13.13
C LEU A 24 10.03 12.59 -13.50
N ILE A 25 10.59 11.73 -12.65
CA ILE A 25 11.90 11.07 -12.87
C ILE A 25 11.81 9.96 -13.94
N GLY A 26 10.60 9.56 -14.33
CA GLY A 26 10.38 8.61 -15.42
C GLY A 26 10.46 7.16 -14.94
N ILE A 27 9.31 6.48 -14.98
CA ILE A 27 9.12 5.05 -14.69
C ILE A 27 9.80 4.15 -15.74
N SER A 28 10.16 4.71 -16.90
CA SER A 28 10.46 3.93 -18.10
C SER A 28 11.80 3.18 -18.09
N ASP A 29 12.87 3.67 -17.45
CA ASP A 29 14.22 3.08 -17.66
C ASP A 29 15.14 3.07 -16.43
N ASN A 30 14.67 3.54 -15.26
CA ASN A 30 15.52 3.65 -14.07
C ASN A 30 14.95 2.87 -12.87
N PRO A 31 15.68 1.85 -12.34
CA PRO A 31 15.27 1.12 -11.14
C PRO A 31 15.18 2.03 -9.90
N LEU A 32 15.91 3.15 -9.92
CA LEU A 32 15.83 4.18 -8.88
C LEU A 32 14.44 4.83 -8.80
N GLY A 33 13.79 5.10 -9.95
CA GLY A 33 12.46 5.71 -9.99
C GLY A 33 11.40 4.80 -9.38
N LEU A 34 11.51 3.49 -9.64
CA LEU A 34 10.63 2.47 -9.07
C LEU A 34 10.81 2.35 -7.55
N LEU A 35 12.06 2.40 -7.07
CA LEU A 35 12.37 2.41 -5.64
C LEU A 35 11.79 3.65 -4.94
N LEU A 36 11.93 4.84 -5.55
CA LEU A 36 11.34 6.08 -5.01
C LEU A 36 9.82 6.00 -4.95
N CYS A 37 9.17 5.45 -5.98
CA CYS A 37 7.72 5.23 -6.02
C CYS A 37 7.28 4.30 -4.88
N TYR A 38 8.02 3.22 -4.63
CA TYR A 38 7.74 2.32 -3.52
C TYR A 38 7.88 3.02 -2.16
N VAL A 39 8.97 3.76 -1.94
CA VAL A 39 9.19 4.54 -0.71
C VAL A 39 8.07 5.59 -0.52
N ALA A 40 7.63 6.27 -1.58
CA ALA A 40 6.52 7.21 -1.52
C ALA A 40 5.19 6.53 -1.15
N ALA A 41 4.89 5.38 -1.74
CA ALA A 41 3.69 4.60 -1.41
C ALA A 41 3.71 4.14 0.05
N THR A 42 4.84 3.60 0.54
CA THR A 42 4.99 3.20 1.95
C THR A 42 4.83 4.39 2.90
N ALA A 43 5.42 5.54 2.60
CA ALA A 43 5.28 6.76 3.39
C ALA A 43 3.84 7.27 3.43
N LEU A 44 3.09 7.15 2.33
CA LEU A 44 1.68 7.53 2.25
C LEU A 44 0.80 6.62 3.12
N ILE A 45 1.03 5.31 3.06
CA ILE A 45 0.36 4.34 3.94
C ILE A 45 0.69 4.65 5.40
N LEU A 46 1.95 4.91 5.71
CA LEU A 46 2.39 5.27 7.08
C LEU A 46 1.71 6.55 7.56
N ALA A 47 1.61 7.57 6.72
CA ALA A 47 0.95 8.83 7.02
C ALA A 47 -0.55 8.60 7.33
N PHE A 48 -1.23 7.79 6.52
CA PHE A 48 -2.64 7.45 6.73
C PHE A 48 -2.88 6.69 8.04
N VAL A 49 -1.95 5.81 8.40
CA VAL A 49 -2.04 4.95 9.58
C VAL A 49 -1.55 5.65 10.86
N TYR A 50 -0.69 6.67 10.75
CA TYR A 50 -0.16 7.46 11.87
C TYR A 50 -1.21 7.98 12.89
N PRO A 51 -2.40 8.48 12.49
CA PRO A 51 -3.43 8.92 13.44
C PRO A 51 -4.11 7.77 14.20
N TRP A 52 -3.93 6.51 13.81
CA TRP A 52 -4.54 5.39 14.50
C TRP A 52 -3.89 5.15 15.88
N ARG A 53 -4.70 5.22 16.93
CA ARG A 53 -4.29 4.92 18.31
C ARG A 53 -4.76 3.56 18.84
N ARG A 54 -5.36 2.72 18.00
CA ARG A 54 -5.99 1.45 18.43
C ARG A 54 -5.29 0.30 17.72
N VAL A 55 -4.74 -0.64 18.50
CA VAL A 55 -4.12 -1.89 18.00
C VAL A 55 -5.04 -2.65 17.04
N LYS A 56 -6.35 -2.66 17.30
CA LYS A 56 -7.34 -3.32 16.43
C LYS A 56 -7.29 -2.83 14.97
N LYS A 57 -7.02 -1.54 14.75
CA LYS A 57 -6.96 -0.99 13.37
C LYS A 57 -5.71 -1.44 12.63
N PHE A 58 -4.57 -1.50 13.33
CA PHE A 58 -3.33 -2.05 12.78
C PHE A 58 -3.45 -3.55 12.48
N LEU A 59 -4.13 -4.31 13.34
CA LEU A 59 -4.42 -5.73 13.08
C LEU A 59 -5.34 -5.92 11.87
N ILE A 60 -6.36 -5.06 11.69
CA ILE A 60 -7.22 -5.09 10.50
C ILE A 60 -6.39 -4.80 9.24
N LEU A 61 -5.46 -3.84 9.28
CA LEU A 61 -4.59 -3.54 8.13
C LEU A 61 -3.66 -4.70 7.80
N ALA A 62 -3.05 -5.32 8.82
CA ALA A 62 -2.20 -6.50 8.65
C ALA A 62 -3.00 -7.68 8.08
N GLY A 63 -4.19 -7.96 8.63
CA GLY A 63 -5.07 -9.01 8.14
C GLY A 63 -5.61 -8.74 6.73
N ALA A 64 -6.01 -7.50 6.44
CA ALA A 64 -6.47 -7.09 5.12
C ALA A 64 -5.34 -7.17 4.08
N SER A 65 -4.09 -6.91 4.46
CA SER A 65 -2.95 -7.12 3.56
C SER A 65 -2.69 -8.62 3.37
N LEU A 66 -2.67 -9.40 4.45
CA LEU A 66 -2.44 -10.84 4.36
C LEU A 66 -3.48 -11.57 3.49
N ILE A 67 -4.75 -11.17 3.58
CA ILE A 67 -5.85 -11.72 2.77
C ILE A 67 -5.91 -11.05 1.39
N GLY A 68 -5.60 -9.76 1.31
CA GLY A 68 -5.62 -9.00 0.07
C GLY A 68 -4.58 -9.50 -0.93
N PHE A 69 -3.39 -9.89 -0.47
CA PHE A 69 -2.34 -10.44 -1.34
C PHE A 69 -2.81 -11.62 -2.21
N PRO A 70 -3.31 -12.74 -1.64
CA PRO A 70 -3.77 -13.86 -2.45
C PRO A 70 -4.98 -13.48 -3.32
N ILE A 71 -5.88 -12.61 -2.86
CA ILE A 71 -7.00 -12.14 -3.68
C ILE A 71 -6.49 -11.43 -4.93
N PHE A 72 -5.55 -10.49 -4.79
CA PHE A 72 -4.99 -9.78 -5.95
C PHE A 72 -4.20 -10.70 -6.88
N VAL A 73 -3.48 -11.69 -6.35
CA VAL A 73 -2.77 -12.71 -7.15
C VAL A 73 -3.74 -13.58 -7.94
N ILE A 74 -4.84 -14.02 -7.32
CA ILE A 74 -5.90 -14.78 -8.00
C ILE A 74 -6.52 -13.91 -9.09
N LEU A 75 -6.83 -12.65 -8.76
CA LEU A 75 -7.48 -11.72 -9.68
C LEU A 75 -6.58 -11.38 -10.88
N HIS A 76 -5.28 -11.23 -10.65
CA HIS A 76 -4.26 -11.13 -11.70
C HIS A 76 -4.27 -12.36 -12.61
N ASN A 77 -4.20 -13.57 -12.06
CA ASN A 77 -4.24 -14.81 -12.85
C ASN A 77 -5.55 -14.97 -13.61
N LEU A 78 -6.67 -14.53 -13.03
CA LEU A 78 -7.98 -14.55 -13.67
C LEU A 78 -7.99 -13.62 -14.89
N PHE A 79 -7.57 -12.37 -14.74
CA PHE A 79 -7.50 -11.43 -15.87
C PHE A 79 -6.47 -11.82 -16.91
N TYR A 80 -5.38 -12.50 -16.50
CA TYR A 80 -4.44 -13.12 -17.44
C TYR A 80 -5.15 -14.14 -18.34
N GLY A 81 -5.81 -15.11 -17.71
CA GLY A 81 -6.46 -16.21 -18.40
C GLY A 81 -7.60 -15.73 -19.29
N LEU A 82 -8.40 -14.77 -18.81
CA LEU A 82 -9.43 -14.16 -19.64
C LEU A 82 -8.83 -13.38 -20.82
N GLY A 83 -7.67 -12.72 -20.64
CA GLY A 83 -6.99 -12.00 -21.71
C GLY A 83 -6.51 -12.93 -22.81
N GLU A 84 -6.00 -14.10 -22.41
CA GLU A 84 -5.55 -15.16 -23.30
C GLU A 84 -6.70 -15.78 -24.12
N ILE A 85 -7.86 -15.98 -23.50
CA ILE A 85 -9.07 -16.48 -24.19
C ILE A 85 -9.69 -15.39 -25.07
N ALA A 86 -9.55 -14.12 -24.70
CA ALA A 86 -10.10 -12.97 -25.39
C ALA A 86 -9.20 -12.40 -26.52
N ARG A 87 -8.11 -13.09 -26.89
CA ARG A 87 -7.15 -12.68 -27.95
C ARG A 87 -7.78 -12.37 -29.32
N GLY A 88 -9.05 -12.73 -29.54
CA GLY A 88 -9.80 -12.35 -30.73
C GLY A 88 -10.33 -10.91 -30.74
N ILE A 89 -10.36 -10.21 -29.60
CA ILE A 89 -10.92 -8.86 -29.47
C ILE A 89 -9.83 -7.91 -28.95
N ILE A 90 -9.24 -7.14 -29.86
CA ILE A 90 -8.11 -6.20 -29.62
C ILE A 90 -8.35 -5.30 -28.39
N VAL A 91 -9.57 -4.78 -28.24
CA VAL A 91 -9.91 -3.87 -27.12
C VAL A 91 -9.92 -4.63 -25.79
N LEU A 92 -10.47 -5.85 -25.76
CA LEU A 92 -10.63 -6.61 -24.52
C LEU A 92 -9.28 -7.15 -24.02
N GLU A 93 -8.44 -7.66 -24.92
CA GLU A 93 -7.07 -8.06 -24.61
C GLU A 93 -6.26 -6.90 -24.00
N HIS A 94 -6.34 -5.71 -24.58
CA HIS A 94 -5.59 -4.55 -24.09
C HIS A 94 -6.04 -4.11 -22.70
N VAL A 95 -7.36 -4.08 -22.45
CA VAL A 95 -7.92 -3.74 -21.13
C VAL A 95 -7.53 -4.78 -20.09
N LEU A 96 -7.61 -6.08 -20.43
CA LEU A 96 -7.28 -7.16 -19.50
C LEU A 96 -5.78 -7.24 -19.21
N GLY A 97 -4.94 -7.02 -20.21
CA GLY A 97 -3.48 -6.94 -20.03
C GLY A 97 -3.10 -5.81 -19.06
N PHE A 98 -3.70 -4.63 -19.22
CA PHE A 98 -3.51 -3.52 -18.29
C PHE A 98 -4.01 -3.85 -16.88
N LEU A 99 -5.22 -4.40 -16.76
CA LEU A 99 -5.82 -4.74 -15.46
C LEU A 99 -4.97 -5.76 -14.70
N HIS A 100 -4.59 -6.85 -15.35
CA HIS A 100 -3.73 -7.88 -14.78
C HIS A 100 -2.43 -7.29 -14.24
N ALA A 101 -1.73 -6.48 -15.04
CA ALA A 101 -0.48 -5.84 -14.63
C ALA A 101 -0.69 -4.89 -13.45
N ALA A 102 -1.76 -4.08 -13.49
CA ALA A 102 -2.10 -3.16 -12.42
C ALA A 102 -2.38 -3.90 -11.08
N PHE A 103 -3.15 -4.98 -11.10
CA PHE A 103 -3.43 -5.76 -9.89
C PHE A 103 -2.18 -6.40 -9.30
N PHE A 104 -1.25 -6.86 -10.14
CA PHE A 104 0.04 -7.37 -9.67
C PHE A 104 0.92 -6.30 -9.06
N ILE A 105 1.02 -5.14 -9.73
CA ILE A 105 1.79 -4.01 -9.20
C ILE A 105 1.20 -3.58 -7.86
N VAL A 106 -0.13 -3.48 -7.73
CA VAL A 106 -0.77 -3.15 -6.45
C VAL A 106 -0.50 -4.23 -5.40
N ALA A 107 -0.60 -5.52 -5.77
CA ALA A 107 -0.31 -6.62 -4.85
C ALA A 107 1.12 -6.56 -4.31
N VAL A 108 2.10 -6.26 -5.16
CA VAL A 108 3.52 -6.24 -4.78
C VAL A 108 3.92 -4.92 -4.13
N MET A 109 3.36 -3.80 -4.58
CA MET A 109 3.73 -2.47 -4.06
C MET A 109 2.98 -2.08 -2.79
N VAL A 110 1.71 -2.48 -2.63
CA VAL A 110 0.87 -2.04 -1.51
C VAL A 110 0.82 -3.06 -0.39
N CYS A 111 0.83 -4.35 -0.74
CA CYS A 111 0.56 -5.40 0.23
C CYS A 111 1.70 -5.68 1.22
N PRO A 112 2.98 -5.84 0.77
CA PRO A 112 4.10 -5.99 1.68
C PRO A 112 4.26 -4.83 2.67
N PRO A 113 4.20 -3.54 2.26
CA PRO A 113 4.32 -2.46 3.21
C PRO A 113 3.08 -2.29 4.08
N GLY A 114 1.89 -2.56 3.55
CA GLY A 114 0.66 -2.59 4.35
C GLY A 114 0.74 -3.61 5.49
N PHE A 115 1.24 -4.82 5.19
CA PHE A 115 1.49 -5.85 6.19
C PHE A 115 2.59 -5.45 7.17
N LEU A 116 3.71 -4.92 6.69
CA LEU A 116 4.83 -4.49 7.53
C LEU A 116 4.40 -3.40 8.53
N ILE A 117 3.71 -2.37 8.03
CA ILE A 117 3.21 -1.25 8.84
C ILE A 117 2.14 -1.73 9.82
N GLY A 118 1.25 -2.62 9.38
CA GLY A 118 0.23 -3.23 10.23
C GLY A 118 0.83 -4.05 11.38
N ALA A 119 1.80 -4.92 11.06
CA ALA A 119 2.47 -5.77 12.03
C ALA A 119 3.31 -4.95 13.02
N VAL A 120 4.22 -4.10 12.52
CA VAL A 120 5.08 -3.24 13.35
C VAL A 120 4.24 -2.28 14.20
N GLY A 121 3.24 -1.63 13.61
CA GLY A 121 2.37 -0.71 14.33
C GLY A 121 1.53 -1.40 15.42
N SER A 122 1.10 -2.64 15.18
CA SER A 122 0.42 -3.47 16.20
C SER A 122 1.35 -3.75 17.38
N VAL A 123 2.57 -4.22 17.11
CA VAL A 123 3.57 -4.54 18.14
C VAL A 123 3.94 -3.31 18.96
N VAL A 124 4.30 -2.20 18.30
CA VAL A 124 4.70 -0.94 18.96
C VAL A 124 3.57 -0.42 19.85
N MET A 125 2.33 -0.42 19.36
CA MET A 125 1.21 0.10 20.12
C MET A 125 0.78 -0.83 21.26
N TYR A 126 0.92 -2.14 21.09
CA TYR A 126 0.71 -3.13 22.16
C TYR A 126 1.67 -2.90 23.33
N PHE A 127 2.97 -2.70 23.07
CA PHE A 127 3.94 -2.40 24.13
C PHE A 127 3.70 -1.04 24.78
N LYS A 128 3.27 -0.04 24.00
CA LYS A 128 2.97 1.31 24.53
C LYS A 128 1.76 1.31 25.47
N ASP A 129 0.74 0.51 25.18
CA ASP A 129 -0.43 0.36 26.04
C ASP A 129 -0.08 -0.33 27.37
N ARG A 130 0.76 -1.38 27.31
CA ARG A 130 1.29 -2.07 28.50
C ARG A 130 2.13 -1.17 29.41
N ARG A 131 2.93 -0.27 28.84
CA ARG A 131 3.73 0.71 29.60
C ARG A 131 2.85 1.73 30.35
N LYS A 132 1.67 2.05 29.81
CA LYS A 132 0.73 2.96 30.44
C LYS A 132 0.01 2.33 31.63
N CYS A 133 -0.28 1.02 31.57
CA CYS A 133 -0.84 0.26 32.70
C CYS A 133 0.17 -0.04 33.81
N ARG A 134 1.49 -0.02 33.56
CA ARG A 134 2.51 -0.23 34.61
C ARG A 134 2.83 1.02 35.44
N SER A 135 2.28 2.19 35.11
CA SER A 135 2.52 3.44 35.84
C SER A 135 1.29 3.91 36.64
N CYS A 136 0.33 3.01 36.92
CA CYS A 136 -0.75 3.22 37.89
C CYS A 136 -0.49 2.36 39.12
#